data_AF-A0A961AKH7-F1
#
_entry.id   AF-A0A961AKH7-F1
#
_cell.length_a   1.000
_cell.length_b   1.000
_cell.length_c   1.000
_cell.angle_alpha   90.00
_cell.angle_beta   90.00
_cell.angle_gamma   90.00
#
_symmetry.space_group_name_H-M   'P 1'
#
loop_
_entity.id
_entity.type
_entity.pdbx_description
1 polymer ?
#
loop_
_entity_poly.entity_id
_entity_poly.type
_entity_poly.pdbx_seq_one_letter_code
_entity_poly.pdbx_strand_id
1 'polypeptide(L)'
;MTAPRLASLFLLGLLFCIRPAQVAAHPADVTHLRVLVEPHRVEVRLTFNLLTLTRFIPIDADASGTITAEEILAARDAIGTWLDSAVPFSINGREDLSLDPIASIRPVWAVAKAPDIAAEDYAQRWVDVVASWTSPSLVKDVWIGFEIFETTGYQHTVQGWFETAQDRLEVPFTVSEPEFLFDTAFPADPAPEPPPAVPPPPPRESTRWSIGSLALAGLLVLALVGLARKRQRKRN
;
A
#
# COMPACT_ATOMS: atom_id res chain seq x y z
N MET A 1 -6.18 20.84 -78.30
CA MET A 1 -6.29 20.45 -76.87
C MET A 1 -4.90 20.08 -76.40
N THR A 2 -4.43 20.78 -75.37
CA THR A 2 -3.02 20.89 -75.02
C THR A 2 -2.55 19.68 -74.19
N ALA A 3 -1.38 19.12 -74.56
CA ALA A 3 -0.73 17.99 -73.90
C ALA A 3 -0.45 18.09 -72.37
N PRO A 4 -0.30 19.27 -71.72
CA PRO A 4 0.01 19.30 -70.29
C PRO A 4 -1.17 18.87 -69.39
N ARG A 5 -2.41 18.84 -69.89
CA ARG A 5 -3.57 18.44 -69.08
C ARG A 5 -3.65 16.93 -68.82
N LEU A 6 -3.11 16.11 -69.73
CA LEU A 6 -3.07 14.65 -69.58
C LEU A 6 -2.01 14.21 -68.56
N ALA A 7 -0.86 14.87 -68.53
CA ALA A 7 0.21 14.57 -67.58
C ALA A 7 -0.21 14.87 -66.12
N SER A 8 -0.92 15.98 -65.87
CA SER A 8 -1.42 16.31 -64.54
C SER A 8 -2.45 15.32 -64.00
N LEU A 9 -3.34 14.80 -64.85
CA LEU A 9 -4.33 13.79 -64.43
C LEU A 9 -3.68 12.45 -64.07
N PHE A 10 -2.63 12.06 -64.79
CA PHE A 10 -1.89 10.83 -64.51
C PHE A 10 -1.11 10.91 -63.19
N LEU A 11 -0.47 12.06 -62.91
CA LEU A 11 0.24 12.27 -61.65
C LEU A 11 -0.72 12.29 -60.44
N LEU A 12 -1.91 12.88 -60.59
CA LEU A 12 -2.93 12.89 -59.54
C LEU A 12 -3.48 11.48 -59.24
N GLY A 13 -3.65 10.66 -60.29
CA GLY A 13 -4.02 9.25 -60.15
C GLY A 13 -2.94 8.43 -59.42
N LEU A 14 -1.66 8.66 -59.73
CA LEU A 14 -0.54 7.99 -59.08
C LEU A 14 -0.46 8.35 -57.57
N LEU A 15 -0.67 9.62 -57.23
CA LEU A 15 -0.72 10.09 -55.83
C LEU A 15 -1.89 9.47 -55.04
N PHE A 16 -3.02 9.16 -55.70
CA PHE A 16 -4.17 8.50 -55.07
C PHE A 16 -3.96 6.98 -54.88
N CYS A 17 -3.06 6.37 -55.65
CA CYS A 17 -2.65 4.96 -55.49
C CYS A 17 -1.61 4.77 -54.36
N ILE A 18 -0.94 5.83 -53.92
CA ILE A 18 -0.16 5.83 -52.68
C ILE A 18 -1.19 5.92 -51.55
N ARG A 19 -1.80 4.77 -51.19
CA ARG A 19 -2.55 4.68 -49.94
C ARG A 19 -1.60 5.15 -48.84
N PRO A 20 -1.97 6.13 -48.01
CA PRO A 20 -1.16 6.43 -46.84
C PRO A 20 -1.02 5.11 -46.11
N ALA A 21 0.21 4.61 -45.99
CA ALA A 21 0.49 3.57 -45.02
C ALA A 21 -0.14 4.08 -43.74
N GLN A 22 -1.07 3.31 -43.17
CA GLN A 22 -1.61 3.66 -41.87
C GLN A 22 -0.38 3.61 -40.95
N VAL A 23 0.20 4.78 -40.72
CA VAL A 23 1.15 4.99 -39.65
C VAL A 23 0.28 4.86 -38.42
N ALA A 24 0.10 3.62 -37.98
CA ALA A 24 -0.43 3.32 -36.68
C ALA A 24 0.59 3.94 -35.73
N ALA A 25 0.32 5.17 -35.30
CA ALA A 25 1.07 5.77 -34.22
C ALA A 25 0.92 4.80 -33.05
N HIS A 26 2.04 4.14 -32.70
CA HIS A 26 2.04 3.26 -31.55
C HIS A 26 1.50 4.06 -30.36
N PRO A 27 0.49 3.55 -29.63
CA PRO A 27 0.03 4.24 -28.44
C PRO A 27 1.24 4.47 -27.54
N ALA A 28 1.37 5.68 -27.01
CA ALA A 28 2.43 5.97 -26.04
C ALA A 28 2.26 5.00 -24.87
N ASP A 29 3.32 4.28 -24.53
CA ASP A 29 3.30 3.36 -23.39
C ASP A 29 3.37 4.22 -22.12
N VAL A 30 2.20 4.49 -21.53
CA VAL A 30 2.07 5.26 -20.29
C VAL A 30 1.64 4.32 -19.17
N THR A 31 2.40 4.31 -18.09
CA THR A 31 1.97 3.73 -16.82
C THR A 31 1.46 4.84 -15.91
N HIS A 32 0.37 4.61 -15.20
CA HIS A 32 -0.10 5.57 -14.19
C HIS A 32 0.32 5.12 -12.80
N LEU A 33 0.88 6.03 -12.02
CA LEU A 33 1.23 5.84 -10.61
C LEU A 33 0.33 6.74 -9.77
N ARG A 34 -0.23 6.20 -8.70
CA ARG A 34 -0.86 6.99 -7.62
C ARG A 34 -0.30 6.54 -6.28
N VAL A 35 0.25 7.48 -5.53
CA VAL A 35 0.76 7.27 -4.18
C VAL A 35 -0.12 8.07 -3.23
N LEU A 36 -0.99 7.37 -2.48
CA LEU A 36 -1.76 7.98 -1.41
C LEU A 36 -0.97 7.89 -0.11
N VAL A 37 -0.65 9.04 0.46
CA VAL A 37 0.17 9.18 1.66
C VAL A 37 -0.69 9.73 2.80
N GLU A 38 -0.88 8.90 3.82
CA GLU A 38 -1.53 9.21 5.09
C GLU A 38 -0.47 9.20 6.21
N PRO A 39 -0.72 9.81 7.38
CA PRO A 39 0.27 9.91 8.46
C PRO A 39 0.96 8.59 8.83
N HIS A 40 0.25 7.47 8.80
CA HIS A 40 0.78 6.15 9.17
C HIS A 40 0.54 5.09 8.10
N ARG A 41 0.19 5.49 6.88
CA ARG A 41 -0.16 4.55 5.81
C ARG A 41 0.24 5.09 4.46
N VAL A 42 0.81 4.23 3.64
CA VAL A 42 1.06 4.51 2.23
C VAL A 42 0.31 3.47 1.39
N GLU A 43 -0.37 3.90 0.35
CA GLU A 43 -0.93 3.04 -0.69
C GLU A 43 -0.31 3.45 -2.03
N VAL A 44 0.34 2.50 -2.70
CA VAL A 44 0.85 2.66 -4.06
C VAL A 44 -0.07 1.90 -4.99
N ARG A 45 -0.54 2.58 -6.02
CA ARG A 45 -1.31 2.00 -7.12
C ARG A 45 -0.59 2.26 -8.43
N LEU A 46 -0.28 1.19 -9.13
CA LEU A 46 0.23 1.22 -10.49
C LEU A 46 -0.85 0.70 -11.43
N THR A 47 -1.17 1.48 -12.46
CA THR A 47 -2.11 1.07 -13.50
C THR A 47 -1.34 0.89 -14.79
N PHE A 48 -1.24 -0.36 -15.23
CA PHE A 48 -0.55 -0.72 -16.44
C PHE A 48 -1.53 -1.08 -17.54
N ASN A 49 -1.13 -0.81 -18.77
CA ASN A 49 -1.75 -1.41 -19.93
C ASN A 49 -1.39 -2.92 -19.99
N LEU A 50 -2.34 -3.77 -20.38
CA LEU A 50 -2.12 -5.22 -20.47
C LEU A 50 -1.04 -5.57 -21.50
N LEU A 51 -0.92 -4.79 -22.59
CA LEU A 51 0.16 -4.97 -23.56
C LEU A 51 1.53 -4.72 -22.93
N THR A 52 1.64 -3.76 -22.01
CA THR A 52 2.88 -3.47 -21.31
C THR A 52 3.22 -4.59 -20.33
N LEU A 53 2.25 -5.03 -19.52
CA LEU A 53 2.47 -6.13 -18.56
C LEU A 53 2.92 -7.43 -19.23
N THR A 54 2.30 -7.78 -20.35
CA THR A 54 2.63 -9.01 -21.11
C THR A 54 4.03 -9.00 -21.72
N ARG A 55 4.68 -7.83 -21.85
CA ARG A 55 6.10 -7.74 -22.26
C ARG A 55 7.06 -8.09 -21.14
N PHE A 56 6.66 -7.90 -19.88
CA PHE A 56 7.51 -8.16 -18.72
C PHE A 56 7.28 -9.57 -18.16
N ILE A 57 6.03 -10.02 -18.18
CA ILE A 57 5.61 -11.25 -17.51
C ILE A 57 4.69 -12.02 -18.45
N PRO A 58 4.90 -13.35 -18.63
CA PRO A 58 3.96 -14.18 -19.37
C PRO A 58 2.65 -14.31 -18.58
N ILE A 59 1.59 -13.66 -19.05
CA ILE A 59 0.24 -13.75 -18.44
C ILE A 59 -0.63 -14.80 -19.16
N ASP A 60 -0.55 -14.89 -20.50
CA ASP A 60 -1.18 -15.94 -21.30
C ASP A 60 -0.46 -17.27 -21.04
N ALA A 61 -0.98 -18.03 -20.08
CA ALA A 61 -0.28 -19.19 -19.53
C ALA A 61 -0.45 -20.43 -20.43
N ASP A 62 -1.55 -20.48 -21.19
CA ASP A 62 -1.86 -21.59 -22.09
C ASP A 62 -1.49 -21.30 -23.56
N ALA A 63 -0.99 -20.10 -23.85
CA ALA A 63 -0.61 -19.62 -25.18
C ALA A 63 -1.79 -19.64 -26.18
N SER A 64 -3.01 -19.41 -25.69
CA SER A 64 -4.22 -19.33 -26.50
C SER A 64 -4.27 -18.08 -27.38
N GLY A 65 -3.42 -17.08 -27.12
CA GLY A 65 -3.47 -15.76 -27.75
C GLY A 65 -4.59 -14.87 -27.19
N THR A 66 -5.24 -15.32 -26.11
CA THR A 66 -6.24 -14.59 -25.36
C THR A 66 -5.89 -14.59 -23.88
N ILE A 67 -6.19 -13.51 -23.16
CA ILE A 67 -5.99 -13.45 -21.71
C ILE A 67 -7.33 -13.36 -21.01
N THR A 68 -7.54 -14.27 -20.07
CA THR A 68 -8.70 -14.31 -19.17
C THR A 68 -8.45 -13.47 -17.91
N ALA A 69 -9.52 -13.15 -17.17
CA ALA A 69 -9.37 -12.48 -15.88
C ALA A 69 -8.69 -13.39 -14.86
N GLU A 70 -8.97 -14.69 -14.92
CA GLU A 70 -8.38 -15.72 -14.08
C GLU A 70 -6.86 -15.81 -14.25
N GLU A 71 -6.35 -15.71 -15.48
CA GLU A 71 -4.90 -15.67 -15.76
C GLU A 71 -4.23 -14.43 -15.19
N ILE A 72 -4.86 -13.26 -15.28
CA ILE A 72 -4.34 -12.02 -14.66
C ILE A 72 -4.26 -12.19 -13.14
N LEU A 73 -5.29 -12.76 -12.53
CA LEU A 73 -5.30 -13.03 -11.09
C LEU A 73 -4.25 -14.09 -10.71
N ALA A 74 -4.07 -15.13 -11.54
CA ALA A 74 -3.07 -16.17 -11.33
C ALA A 74 -1.64 -15.63 -11.48
N ALA A 75 -1.43 -14.61 -12.32
CA ALA A 75 -0.15 -13.94 -12.51
C ALA A 75 0.23 -12.99 -11.35
N ARG A 76 -0.61 -12.83 -10.32
CA ARG A 76 -0.38 -11.89 -9.20
C ARG A 76 1.02 -12.00 -8.60
N ASP A 77 1.45 -13.21 -8.23
CA ASP A 77 2.72 -13.39 -7.54
C ASP A 77 3.92 -13.08 -8.46
N ALA A 78 3.80 -13.42 -9.75
CA ALA A 78 4.81 -13.06 -10.76
C ALA A 78 4.88 -11.54 -10.98
N ILE A 79 3.73 -10.85 -10.95
CA ILE A 79 3.65 -9.39 -11.02
C ILE A 79 4.27 -8.76 -9.76
N GLY A 80 3.99 -9.29 -8.58
CA GLY A 80 4.57 -8.81 -7.32
C GLY A 80 6.09 -8.93 -7.33
N THR A 81 6.60 -10.12 -7.70
CA THR A 81 8.03 -10.40 -7.80
C THR A 81 8.73 -9.47 -8.79
N TRP A 82 8.15 -9.26 -9.97
CA TRP A 82 8.72 -8.34 -10.95
C TRP A 82 8.72 -6.90 -10.45
N LEU A 83 7.61 -6.43 -9.87
CA LEU A 83 7.48 -5.07 -9.33
C LEU A 83 8.50 -4.78 -8.24
N ASP A 84 8.79 -5.76 -7.38
CA ASP A 84 9.80 -5.62 -6.32
C ASP A 84 11.18 -5.23 -6.86
N SER A 85 11.57 -5.81 -8.00
CA SER A 85 12.81 -5.44 -8.69
C SER A 85 12.67 -4.17 -9.54
N ALA A 86 11.52 -3.97 -10.20
CA ALA A 86 11.39 -2.96 -11.23
C ALA A 86 10.99 -1.58 -10.69
N VAL A 87 10.45 -1.52 -9.47
CA VAL A 87 9.94 -0.31 -8.83
C VAL A 87 10.44 -0.27 -7.38
N PRO A 88 11.72 0.04 -7.16
CA PRO A 88 12.27 0.15 -5.81
C PRO A 88 11.53 1.25 -5.03
N PHE A 89 11.29 1.00 -3.75
CA PHE A 89 10.41 1.83 -2.93
C PHE A 89 10.93 1.91 -1.50
N SER A 90 10.85 3.09 -0.88
CA SER A 90 11.19 3.26 0.53
C SER A 90 10.30 4.29 1.23
N ILE A 91 10.13 4.09 2.54
CA ILE A 91 9.41 5.01 3.43
C ILE A 91 10.36 5.38 4.56
N ASN A 92 10.59 6.67 4.81
CA ASN A 92 11.51 7.15 5.83
C ASN A 92 12.93 6.54 5.67
N GLY A 93 13.39 6.40 4.43
CA GLY A 93 14.69 5.78 4.09
C GLY A 93 14.80 4.28 4.36
N ARG A 94 13.69 3.56 4.63
CA ARG A 94 13.69 2.10 4.77
C ARG A 94 13.58 1.42 3.41
N GLU A 95 14.68 0.82 2.96
CA GLU A 95 14.79 0.10 1.67
C GLU A 95 14.36 -1.37 1.77
N ASP A 96 13.98 -1.87 2.96
CA ASP A 96 13.52 -3.25 3.16
C ASP A 96 12.03 -3.45 2.83
N LEU A 97 11.40 -2.47 2.18
CA LEU A 97 10.00 -2.52 1.80
C LEU A 97 9.85 -3.15 0.41
N SER A 98 8.92 -4.08 0.31
CA SER A 98 8.58 -4.76 -0.94
C SER A 98 7.18 -4.39 -1.40
N LEU A 99 7.00 -4.33 -2.72
CA LEU A 99 5.69 -4.28 -3.38
C LEU A 99 4.98 -5.65 -3.39
N ASP A 100 5.70 -6.71 -3.00
CA ASP A 100 5.19 -8.06 -2.77
C ASP A 100 5.02 -8.31 -1.24
N PRO A 101 3.86 -8.84 -0.78
CA PRO A 101 2.69 -9.20 -1.55
C PRO A 101 1.89 -8.01 -2.05
N ILE A 102 1.46 -8.07 -3.32
CA ILE A 102 0.45 -7.15 -3.86
C ILE A 102 -0.80 -7.26 -2.99
N ALA A 103 -1.37 -6.15 -2.52
CA ALA A 103 -2.61 -6.15 -1.74
C ALA A 103 -3.84 -6.47 -2.61
N SER A 104 -3.91 -5.91 -3.82
CA SER A 104 -4.95 -6.25 -4.80
C SER A 104 -4.50 -6.05 -6.23
N ILE A 105 -4.97 -6.93 -7.13
CA ILE A 105 -4.86 -6.77 -8.57
C ILE A 105 -6.26 -6.74 -9.18
N ARG A 106 -6.55 -5.75 -10.03
CA ARG A 106 -7.89 -5.55 -10.58
C ARG A 106 -7.86 -5.12 -12.04
N PRO A 107 -8.51 -5.88 -12.93
CA PRO A 107 -9.02 -5.37 -14.19
C PRO A 107 -9.77 -4.03 -14.08
N VAL A 108 -9.39 -3.03 -14.87
CA VAL A 108 -10.04 -1.70 -14.92
C VAL A 108 -10.91 -1.58 -16.18
N TRP A 109 -11.87 -2.50 -16.33
CA TRP A 109 -12.84 -2.43 -17.43
C TRP A 109 -14.26 -2.79 -16.98
N ALA A 110 -15.25 -2.19 -17.63
CA ALA A 110 -16.61 -2.02 -17.12
C ALA A 110 -17.56 -3.23 -17.27
N VAL A 111 -17.06 -4.46 -17.26
CA VAL A 111 -17.92 -5.64 -17.53
C VAL A 111 -17.87 -6.67 -16.40
N ALA A 112 -19.06 -7.06 -15.91
CA ALA A 112 -19.26 -8.01 -14.81
C ALA A 112 -18.74 -9.43 -15.10
N LYS A 113 -18.54 -9.76 -16.38
CA LYS A 113 -17.80 -10.92 -16.85
C LYS A 113 -16.89 -10.43 -17.97
N ALA A 114 -15.60 -10.32 -17.69
CA ALA A 114 -14.62 -9.93 -18.69
C ALA A 114 -14.66 -10.98 -19.82
N PRO A 115 -14.91 -10.60 -21.08
CA PRO A 115 -14.63 -11.52 -22.18
C PRO A 115 -13.13 -11.80 -22.24
N ASP A 116 -12.76 -12.97 -22.73
CA ASP A 116 -11.37 -13.32 -23.05
C ASP A 116 -10.81 -12.22 -23.96
N ILE A 117 -9.67 -11.66 -23.56
CA ILE A 117 -9.11 -10.48 -24.23
C ILE A 117 -8.21 -10.98 -25.34
N ALA A 118 -8.53 -10.70 -26.59
CA ALA A 118 -7.64 -10.98 -27.72
C ALA A 118 -6.41 -10.07 -27.69
N ALA A 119 -5.28 -10.54 -28.22
CA ALA A 119 -4.02 -9.79 -28.25
C ALA A 119 -4.14 -8.39 -28.88
N GLU A 120 -5.01 -8.21 -29.88
CA GLU A 120 -5.28 -6.92 -30.53
C GLU A 120 -5.89 -5.87 -29.58
N ASP A 121 -6.54 -6.31 -28.52
CA ASP A 121 -7.20 -5.45 -27.53
C ASP A 121 -6.33 -5.14 -26.31
N TYR A 122 -5.17 -5.79 -26.14
CA TYR A 122 -4.31 -5.61 -24.94
C TYR A 122 -4.00 -4.14 -24.69
N ALA A 123 -3.69 -3.40 -25.76
CA ALA A 123 -3.38 -1.97 -25.74
C ALA A 123 -4.54 -1.08 -25.25
N GLN A 124 -5.74 -1.61 -25.03
CA GLN A 124 -6.92 -0.87 -24.57
C GLN A 124 -7.44 -1.39 -23.22
N ARG A 125 -6.72 -2.31 -22.57
CA ARG A 125 -7.10 -2.93 -21.30
C ARG A 125 -6.09 -2.56 -20.24
N TRP A 126 -6.59 -2.18 -19.07
CA TRP A 126 -5.77 -1.68 -17.97
C TRP A 126 -5.93 -2.55 -16.74
N VAL A 127 -4.84 -2.75 -16.01
CA VAL A 127 -4.80 -3.54 -14.79
C VAL A 127 -4.23 -2.67 -13.67
N ASP A 128 -5.00 -2.50 -12.61
CA ASP A 128 -4.57 -1.89 -11.37
C ASP A 128 -3.83 -2.92 -10.52
N VAL A 129 -2.66 -2.54 -10.03
CA VAL A 129 -1.89 -3.27 -9.02
C VAL A 129 -1.73 -2.35 -7.82
N VAL A 130 -2.14 -2.81 -6.65
CA VAL A 130 -2.15 -2.01 -5.42
C VAL A 130 -1.34 -2.70 -4.35
N ALA A 131 -0.42 -1.96 -3.74
CA ALA A 131 0.30 -2.32 -2.52
C ALA A 131 0.02 -1.29 -1.42
N SER A 132 0.06 -1.71 -0.15
CA SER A 132 -0.16 -0.81 0.96
C SER A 132 0.63 -1.22 2.19
N TRP A 133 1.16 -0.23 2.91
CA TRP A 133 1.94 -0.42 4.11
C TRP A 133 1.39 0.46 5.22
N THR A 134 1.41 -0.07 6.43
CA THR A 134 1.15 0.69 7.65
C THR A 134 2.47 0.88 8.39
N SER A 135 2.78 2.12 8.75
CA SER A 135 4.00 2.49 9.46
C SER A 135 3.67 2.83 10.92
N PRO A 136 4.42 2.29 11.91
CA PRO A 136 4.24 2.64 13.32
C PRO A 136 4.69 4.08 13.63
N SER A 137 5.54 4.66 12.79
CA SER A 137 5.97 6.06 12.88
C SER A 137 5.29 6.91 11.81
N LEU A 138 5.22 8.21 12.04
CA LEU A 138 4.81 9.18 11.03
C LEU A 138 5.61 8.99 9.72
N VAL A 139 4.91 8.97 8.58
CA VAL A 139 5.50 8.96 7.23
C VAL A 139 6.01 10.37 6.94
N LYS A 140 7.33 10.56 6.94
CA LYS A 140 8.00 11.83 6.67
C LYS A 140 8.32 11.98 5.20
N ASP A 141 8.77 10.89 4.59
CA ASP A 141 9.14 10.85 3.20
C ASP A 141 8.78 9.51 2.55
N VAL A 142 8.53 9.56 1.25
CA VAL A 142 8.30 8.41 0.39
C VAL A 142 9.19 8.56 -0.84
N TRP A 143 10.07 7.60 -1.07
CA TRP A 143 10.88 7.54 -2.28
C TRP A 143 10.41 6.38 -3.15
N ILE A 144 10.37 6.63 -4.46
CA ILE A 144 10.06 5.61 -5.47
C ILE A 144 10.95 5.81 -6.68
N GLY A 145 11.49 4.70 -7.20
CA GLY A 145 12.26 4.64 -8.42
C GLY A 145 11.60 3.73 -9.46
N PHE A 146 12.02 3.87 -10.72
CA PHE A 146 11.52 3.09 -11.84
C PHE A 146 12.69 2.54 -12.68
N GLU A 147 12.95 1.25 -12.55
CA GLU A 147 13.93 0.53 -13.37
C GLU A 147 13.29 -0.04 -14.66
N ILE A 148 11.96 0.04 -14.79
CA ILE A 148 11.20 -0.40 -15.98
C ILE A 148 11.71 0.20 -17.30
N PHE A 149 12.37 1.36 -17.23
CA PHE A 149 12.90 2.09 -18.37
C PHE A 149 14.07 1.38 -19.05
N GLU A 150 14.80 0.52 -18.33
CA GLU A 150 15.87 -0.30 -18.93
C GLU A 150 15.33 -1.29 -19.96
N THR A 151 14.10 -1.76 -19.75
CA THR A 151 13.43 -2.72 -20.65
C THR A 151 12.60 -2.03 -21.72
N THR A 152 11.96 -0.90 -21.38
CA THR A 152 11.01 -0.22 -22.27
C THR A 152 11.61 0.92 -23.09
N GLY A 153 12.75 1.45 -22.69
CA GLY A 153 13.44 2.55 -23.34
C GLY A 153 12.71 3.90 -23.25
N TYR A 154 13.12 4.84 -24.09
CA TYR A 154 12.71 6.26 -24.04
C TYR A 154 11.25 6.53 -24.41
N GLN A 155 10.51 5.55 -24.92
CA GLN A 155 9.12 5.72 -25.33
C GLN A 155 8.13 5.52 -24.17
N HIS A 156 8.58 4.88 -23.09
CA HIS A 156 7.76 4.68 -21.91
C HIS A 156 7.84 5.88 -20.98
N THR A 157 6.72 6.24 -20.39
CA THR A 157 6.65 7.25 -19.33
C THR A 157 5.76 6.77 -18.20
N VAL A 158 6.05 7.20 -16.97
CA VAL A 158 5.15 7.01 -15.84
C VAL A 158 4.57 8.37 -15.46
N GLN A 159 3.25 8.46 -15.39
CA GLN A 159 2.57 9.64 -14.87
C GLN A 159 2.19 9.38 -13.41
N GLY A 160 2.90 10.02 -12.48
CA GLY A 160 2.70 9.85 -11.05
C GLY A 160 1.89 10.96 -10.40
N TRP A 161 1.05 10.60 -9.44
CA TRP A 161 0.39 11.51 -8.52
C TRP A 161 0.68 11.13 -7.07
N PHE A 162 1.22 12.06 -6.30
CA PHE A 162 1.40 11.95 -4.86
C PHE A 162 0.29 12.75 -4.19
N GLU A 163 -0.51 12.07 -3.39
CA GLU A 163 -1.73 12.62 -2.78
C GLU A 163 -1.65 12.53 -1.27
N THR A 164 -1.91 13.65 -0.60
CA THR A 164 -2.21 13.72 0.83
C THR A 164 -3.67 14.14 1.01
N ALA A 165 -4.12 14.31 2.26
CA ALA A 165 -5.47 14.83 2.51
C ALA A 165 -5.64 16.30 2.08
N GLN A 166 -4.55 17.05 1.91
CA GLN A 166 -4.57 18.50 1.65
C GLN A 166 -4.07 18.87 0.26
N ASP A 167 -3.21 18.05 -0.34
CA ASP A 167 -2.50 18.40 -1.56
C ASP A 167 -2.35 17.21 -2.53
N ARG A 168 -2.12 17.54 -3.80
CA ARG A 168 -1.83 16.59 -4.87
C ARG A 168 -0.72 17.15 -5.76
N LEU A 169 0.38 16.41 -5.87
CA LEU A 169 1.51 16.73 -6.73
C LEU A 169 1.56 15.75 -7.90
N GLU A 170 1.67 16.28 -9.12
CA GLU A 170 1.93 15.49 -10.32
C GLU A 170 3.44 15.45 -10.62
N VAL A 171 3.96 14.24 -10.85
CA VAL A 171 5.37 13.98 -11.12
C VAL A 171 5.47 13.05 -12.32
N PRO A 172 5.97 13.51 -13.48
CA PRO A 172 6.29 12.64 -14.59
C PRO A 172 7.63 11.94 -14.34
N PHE A 173 7.70 10.64 -14.63
CA PHE A 173 8.95 9.88 -14.60
C PHE A 173 9.34 9.48 -16.03
N THR A 174 10.64 9.59 -16.30
CA THR A 174 11.25 9.26 -17.59
C THR A 174 12.60 8.59 -17.36
N VAL A 175 13.24 8.11 -18.44
CA VAL A 175 14.62 7.57 -18.37
C VAL A 175 15.60 8.55 -17.71
N SER A 176 15.44 9.86 -17.93
CA SER A 176 16.34 10.89 -17.39
C SER A 176 16.03 11.26 -15.94
N GLU A 177 14.80 11.03 -15.50
CA GLU A 177 14.29 11.36 -14.17
C GLU A 177 13.45 10.16 -13.67
N PRO A 178 14.10 9.04 -13.30
CA PRO A 178 13.42 7.78 -13.03
C PRO A 178 12.96 7.64 -11.58
N GLU A 179 13.34 8.58 -10.71
CA GLU A 179 13.10 8.50 -9.27
C GLU A 179 12.59 9.83 -8.71
N PHE A 180 11.88 9.75 -7.58
CA PHE A 180 11.36 10.92 -6.89
C PHE A 180 11.27 10.67 -5.38
N LEU A 181 11.63 11.70 -4.60
CA LEU A 181 11.47 11.76 -3.16
C LEU A 181 10.37 12.76 -2.81
N PHE A 182 9.27 12.27 -2.23
CA PHE A 182 8.16 13.07 -1.75
C PHE A 182 8.27 13.32 -0.24
N ASP A 183 8.44 14.57 0.18
CA ASP A 183 8.35 14.99 1.58
C ASP A 183 6.89 15.31 1.94
N THR A 184 6.38 14.66 2.99
CA THR A 184 4.97 14.78 3.39
C THR A 184 4.65 16.06 4.14
N ALA A 185 5.67 16.71 4.72
CA ALA A 185 5.53 17.85 5.63
C ALA A 185 4.50 17.65 6.77
N PHE A 186 4.19 16.40 7.16
CA PHE A 186 3.24 16.18 8.24
C PHE A 186 3.77 16.76 9.56
N PRO A 187 2.90 17.40 10.37
CA PRO A 187 3.30 17.85 11.69
C PRO A 187 3.71 16.66 12.54
N ALA A 188 4.75 16.83 13.37
CA ALA A 188 5.19 15.79 14.28
C ALA A 188 4.02 15.29 15.14
N ASP A 189 3.95 13.97 15.35
CA ASP A 189 2.94 13.39 16.24
C ASP A 189 2.97 14.12 17.60
N PRO A 190 1.81 14.54 18.13
CA PRO A 190 1.76 15.06 19.48
C PRO A 190 2.34 14.00 20.40
N ALA A 191 3.35 14.39 21.20
CA ALA A 191 3.99 13.47 22.14
C ALA A 191 2.89 12.75 22.95
N PRO A 192 3.01 11.41 23.14
CA PRO A 192 2.02 10.68 23.92
C PRO A 192 1.84 11.39 25.26
N GLU A 193 0.59 11.67 25.64
CA GLU A 193 0.32 12.30 26.93
C GLU A 193 1.03 11.49 28.02
N PRO A 194 1.77 12.14 28.94
CA PRO A 194 2.38 11.43 30.03
C PRO A 194 1.28 10.62 30.73
N PRO A 195 1.55 9.35 31.09
CA PRO A 195 0.55 8.52 31.74
C PRO A 195 -0.06 9.30 32.92
N PRO A 196 -1.38 9.19 33.14
CA PRO A 196 -2.04 9.94 34.20
C PRO A 196 -1.26 9.74 35.48
N ALA A 197 -0.89 10.85 36.12
CA ALA A 197 -0.07 10.84 37.33
C ALA A 197 -0.65 9.79 38.28
N VAL A 198 0.14 8.76 38.58
CA VAL A 198 -0.27 7.72 39.53
C VAL A 198 -0.71 8.47 40.79
N PRO A 199 -1.98 8.37 41.22
CA PRO A 199 -2.42 9.08 42.40
C PRO A 199 -1.46 8.71 43.54
N PRO A 200 -1.02 9.68 44.34
CA PRO A 200 -0.11 9.40 45.43
C PRO A 200 -0.68 8.23 46.24
N PRO A 201 0.14 7.22 46.59
CA PRO A 201 -0.36 6.09 47.36
C PRO A 201 -1.12 6.63 48.56
N PRO A 202 -2.30 6.08 48.88
CA PRO A 202 -3.09 6.56 50.01
C PRO A 202 -2.16 6.62 51.22
N PRO A 203 -2.24 7.70 52.04
CA PRO A 203 -1.41 7.81 53.23
C PRO A 203 -1.55 6.48 53.98
N ARG A 204 -0.42 5.81 54.20
CA ARG A 204 -0.40 4.53 54.93
C ARG A 204 -1.20 4.76 56.20
N GLU A 205 -2.40 4.19 56.28
CA GLU A 205 -3.16 4.15 57.51
C GLU A 205 -2.28 3.43 58.50
N SER A 206 -1.57 4.20 59.34
CA SER A 206 -0.87 3.66 60.47
C SER A 206 -1.97 3.04 61.32
N THR A 207 -2.15 1.72 61.21
CA THR A 207 -3.02 0.96 62.08
C THR A 207 -2.47 1.15 63.48
N ARG A 208 -2.96 2.19 64.16
CA ARG A 208 -2.71 2.42 65.57
C ARG A 208 -3.51 1.34 66.27
N TRP A 209 -2.86 0.21 66.51
CA TRP A 209 -3.34 -0.80 67.43
C TRP A 209 -3.49 -0.11 68.77
N SER A 210 -4.73 0.26 69.09
CA SER A 210 -5.07 0.76 70.41
C SER A 210 -4.77 -0.34 71.41
N ILE A 211 -3.82 -0.07 72.30
CA ILE A 211 -3.36 -0.95 73.39
C ILE A 211 -4.55 -1.45 74.26
N GLY A 212 -5.73 -0.85 74.14
CA GLY A 212 -6.97 -1.27 74.79
C GLY A 212 -7.49 -2.67 74.39
N SER A 213 -7.20 -3.17 73.18
CA SER A 213 -7.77 -4.45 72.71
C SER A 213 -7.10 -5.69 73.32
N LEU A 214 -5.84 -5.59 73.78
CA LEU A 214 -5.14 -6.71 74.43
C LEU A 214 -5.54 -6.88 75.92
N ALA A 215 -5.92 -5.79 76.60
CA ALA A 215 -6.33 -5.86 78.00
C ALA A 215 -7.68 -6.60 78.18
N LEU A 216 -8.60 -6.46 77.22
CA LEU A 216 -9.92 -7.09 77.29
C LEU A 216 -9.87 -8.60 77.02
N ALA A 217 -8.98 -9.07 76.14
CA ALA A 217 -8.76 -10.49 75.89
C ALA A 217 -8.14 -11.20 77.11
N GLY A 218 -7.19 -10.56 77.80
CA GLY A 218 -6.56 -11.13 79.01
C GLY A 218 -7.52 -11.35 80.17
N LEU A 219 -8.44 -10.40 80.42
CA LEU A 219 -9.46 -10.52 81.47
C LEU A 219 -10.46 -11.64 81.20
N LEU A 220 -10.84 -11.87 79.94
CA LEU A 220 -11.80 -12.91 79.57
C LEU A 220 -11.22 -14.32 79.79
N VAL A 221 -9.94 -14.53 79.48
CA VAL A 221 -9.25 -15.81 79.72
C VAL A 221 -9.13 -16.11 81.22
N LEU A 222 -8.80 -15.11 82.04
CA LEU A 222 -8.72 -15.29 83.50
C LEU A 222 -10.08 -15.62 84.13
N ALA A 223 -11.16 -14.98 83.66
CA ALA A 223 -12.51 -15.29 84.12
C ALA A 223 -12.93 -16.73 83.79
N LEU A 224 -12.62 -17.20 82.57
CA LEU A 224 -12.95 -18.56 82.14
C LEU A 224 -12.14 -19.63 82.91
N VAL A 225 -10.85 -19.39 83.17
CA VAL A 225 -10.01 -20.30 83.98
C VAL A 225 -10.49 -20.35 85.43
N GLY A 226 -10.90 -19.22 86.00
CA GLY A 226 -11.46 -19.15 87.36
C GLY A 226 -12.76 -19.96 87.51
N LEU A 227 -13.66 -19.87 86.54
CA LEU A 227 -14.93 -20.62 86.51
C LEU A 227 -14.70 -22.14 86.38
N ALA A 228 -13.73 -22.56 85.56
CA ALA A 228 -13.39 -23.97 85.40
C ALA A 228 -12.85 -24.60 86.70
N ARG A 229 -11.95 -23.92 87.42
CA ARG A 229 -11.41 -24.40 88.71
C ARG A 229 -12.49 -24.50 89.80
N LYS A 230 -13.45 -23.56 89.83
CA LYS A 230 -14.56 -23.59 90.81
C LYS A 230 -15.50 -24.78 90.57
N ARG A 231 -15.69 -25.22 89.32
CA ARG A 231 -16.48 -26.42 89.00
C ARG A 231 -15.79 -27.72 89.40
N GLN A 232 -14.46 -27.82 89.28
CA GLN A 232 -13.74 -29.04 89.72
C GLN A 232 -13.75 -29.22 91.25
N ARG A 233 -13.69 -28.13 92.03
CA ARG A 233 -13.76 -28.21 93.51
C ARG A 233 -15.10 -28.65 94.09
N LYS A 234 -16.21 -28.60 93.33
CA LYS A 234 -17.53 -29.09 93.79
C LYS A 234 -17.78 -30.57 93.46
N ARG A 235 -16.85 -31.24 92.78
CA ARG A 235 -17.00 -32.62 92.29
C ARG A 235 -16.16 -33.66 93.05
N ASN A 236 -15.37 -33.23 94.03
CA ASN A 236 -14.72 -34.07 95.03
C ASN A 236 -15.34 -33.77 96.40
#